data_AF-A0A086MIP7-F1
#
_entry.id   AF-A0A086MIP7-F1
#
_cell.length_a   1.000
_cell.length_b   1.000
_cell.length_c   1.000
_cell.angle_alpha   90.00
_cell.angle_beta   90.00
_cell.angle_gamma   90.00
#
_symmetry.space_group_name_H-M   'P 1'
#
loop_
_entity.id
_entity.type
_entity.pdbx_description
1 polymer ?
#
loop_
_entity_poly.entity_id
_entity_poly.type
_entity_poly.pdbx_seq_one_letter_code
_entity_poly.pdbx_strand_id
1 'polypeptide(L)'
;MTSGQANFDELSRLNAAGALAATPTPTTGNDVINGSDDADTIDGLAGDDTIYGYDGNDSLVGGEGRDVLHGGIGNDTLLGGDNNDDTLIGGAGADRLDGGTGVTYRDYVSYATATTGVVINLKNIAANTGDAFGDQYVDIEGYIGTNFNDLIVGNAGNPDGRKHFFSTGAGNDTVIGGSAYEVMDGGDGIDTVSYQFSDKGVSVSLNAGGGGSNDSLNDTWVNFENVIGTDYKDSLSGNAADNYIKGGKGDDALIGYGGNDTLDGGEGAEDMQGMSGNDTYIIDNAGDYIREASGNGWDTAIASTSYSLQYAEVEVLQAAAGTNPINLTGNEYTRVIIGNEGSNILHGKGGATRMEGGGGNDVYYVDNVGDQVIDSSGYDVVYASTTFTLSPDSDIDFVYLTGSAASLTGNSHDNILLGTGAKNTLNGGAGHDKIYGKGGKDLVIGGSGSDKFIFDTKFAKSNTDTIKDFKSSADDLWLENSLFKSNKLLYASIKKGTENKPLKLKKAFFTMGDKAKDGNDFFVYNTKTGVLSYDKDGSGSASMTEIAKLSNKTTLKYTDLFFI
;
A
#
# COMPACT_ATOMS: atom_id res chain seq x y z
N MET A 1 15.59 -20.52 42.10
CA MET A 1 14.33 -20.16 42.78
C MET A 1 13.27 -20.23 41.71
N THR A 2 12.43 -21.25 41.80
CA THR A 2 11.56 -21.75 40.73
C THR A 2 10.26 -20.96 40.65
N SER A 3 10.00 -20.43 39.45
CA SER A 3 8.73 -20.08 38.79
C SER A 3 7.44 -20.24 39.62
N GLY A 4 6.89 -19.12 40.07
CA GLY A 4 5.47 -18.97 40.38
C GLY A 4 4.67 -18.71 39.11
N GLN A 5 4.56 -19.72 38.24
CA GLN A 5 3.52 -19.74 37.21
C GLN A 5 2.24 -20.21 37.91
N ALA A 6 1.35 -19.27 38.22
CA ALA A 6 -0.03 -19.62 38.48
C ALA A 6 -0.58 -20.25 37.19
N ASN A 7 -1.19 -21.41 37.34
CA ASN A 7 -1.72 -22.19 36.25
C ASN A 7 -3.06 -21.56 35.83
N PHE A 8 -3.05 -20.71 34.80
CA PHE A 8 -4.24 -20.04 34.26
C PHE A 8 -5.35 -21.00 33.77
N ASP A 9 -5.07 -22.32 33.71
CA ASP A 9 -6.02 -23.38 33.36
C ASP A 9 -7.09 -23.68 34.44
N GLU A 10 -6.95 -23.20 35.67
CA GLU A 10 -7.78 -23.66 36.79
C GLU A 10 -9.24 -23.13 36.76
N LEU A 11 -9.51 -22.06 36.00
CA LEU A 11 -10.86 -21.45 35.89
C LEU A 11 -11.78 -22.17 34.87
N SER A 12 -11.25 -23.05 34.01
CA SER A 12 -12.01 -23.69 32.93
C SER A 12 -12.90 -24.89 33.36
N ARG A 13 -12.92 -25.24 34.64
CA ARG A 13 -13.52 -26.50 35.13
C ARG A 13 -14.86 -26.40 35.86
N LEU A 14 -15.49 -25.24 35.91
CA LEU A 14 -16.70 -25.05 36.72
C LEU A 14 -18.00 -24.94 35.90
N ASN A 15 -18.21 -25.85 34.95
CA ASN A 15 -19.52 -25.99 34.28
C ASN A 15 -20.23 -27.26 34.76
N ALA A 16 -21.13 -27.09 35.75
CA ALA A 16 -22.45 -27.73 35.87
C ALA A 16 -22.84 -28.10 37.33
N ALA A 17 -23.58 -27.20 37.99
CA ALA A 17 -24.62 -27.53 38.97
C ALA A 17 -25.50 -26.26 39.09
N GLY A 18 -26.77 -26.21 38.68
CA GLY A 18 -27.84 -27.09 39.12
C GLY A 18 -28.24 -26.68 40.55
N ALA A 19 -29.19 -25.76 40.67
CA ALA A 19 -29.73 -25.17 41.92
C ALA A 19 -29.48 -26.02 43.19
N LEU A 20 -28.55 -25.56 44.03
CA LEU A 20 -28.19 -26.19 45.30
C LEU A 20 -28.65 -25.29 46.45
N ALA A 21 -29.31 -25.89 47.44
CA ALA A 21 -29.78 -25.21 48.63
C ALA A 21 -28.61 -24.57 49.41
N ALA A 22 -28.85 -23.40 50.01
CA ALA A 22 -27.91 -22.72 50.91
C ALA A 22 -27.28 -23.68 51.94
N THR A 23 -25.94 -23.81 51.90
CA THR A 23 -25.08 -24.50 52.89
C THR A 23 -23.64 -23.97 52.77
N PRO A 24 -22.80 -24.01 53.83
CA PRO A 24 -23.06 -24.05 55.27
C PRO A 24 -23.04 -22.64 55.91
N THR A 25 -23.25 -22.54 57.22
CA THR A 25 -22.89 -21.33 57.98
C THR A 25 -21.39 -21.08 57.82
N PRO A 26 -20.95 -19.85 57.49
CA PRO A 26 -19.53 -19.54 57.32
C PRO A 26 -18.70 -19.99 58.53
N THR A 27 -17.53 -20.55 58.25
CA THR A 27 -16.57 -21.02 59.25
C THR A 27 -15.24 -20.29 59.07
N THR A 28 -14.22 -20.62 59.86
CA THR A 28 -12.87 -20.05 59.69
C THR A 28 -11.97 -20.99 58.88
N GLY A 29 -12.53 -21.76 57.97
CA GLY A 29 -11.78 -22.57 57.02
C GLY A 29 -12.47 -22.55 55.67
N ASN A 30 -11.77 -23.04 54.64
CA ASN A 30 -12.21 -22.94 53.25
C ASN A 30 -13.65 -23.46 53.02
N ASP A 31 -14.54 -22.53 52.69
CA ASP A 31 -15.96 -22.75 52.51
C ASP A 31 -16.37 -22.52 51.05
N VAL A 32 -17.45 -23.21 50.64
CA VAL A 32 -18.19 -22.88 49.41
C VAL A 32 -19.58 -22.44 49.85
N ILE A 33 -19.87 -21.15 49.70
CA ILE A 33 -21.08 -20.51 50.21
C ILE A 33 -21.94 -20.10 49.02
N ASN A 34 -23.20 -20.53 49.04
CA ASN A 34 -24.18 -20.16 48.02
C ASN A 34 -25.27 -19.30 48.68
N GLY A 35 -25.45 -18.10 48.15
CA GLY A 35 -26.56 -17.20 48.42
C GLY A 35 -27.84 -17.66 47.73
N SER A 36 -28.64 -16.70 47.29
CA SER A 36 -29.97 -16.85 46.76
C SER A 36 -30.26 -15.81 45.68
N ASP A 37 -31.41 -15.90 45.03
CA ASP A 37 -31.83 -14.88 44.04
C ASP A 37 -32.36 -13.57 44.69
N ASP A 38 -32.17 -13.40 46.00
CA ASP A 38 -32.55 -12.21 46.78
C ASP A 38 -31.27 -11.49 47.24
N ALA A 39 -31.36 -10.20 47.59
CA ALA A 39 -30.22 -9.45 48.12
C ALA A 39 -29.65 -10.07 49.41
N ASP A 40 -28.43 -10.58 49.30
CA ASP A 40 -27.72 -11.32 50.34
C ASP A 40 -26.64 -10.49 51.05
N THR A 41 -26.28 -10.92 52.25
CA THR A 41 -25.13 -10.38 53.00
C THR A 41 -24.34 -11.54 53.58
N ILE A 42 -23.16 -11.78 53.03
CA ILE A 42 -22.34 -12.96 53.30
C ILE A 42 -20.94 -12.51 53.71
N ASP A 43 -20.40 -13.15 54.75
CA ASP A 43 -19.04 -12.97 55.26
C ASP A 43 -18.39 -14.36 55.36
N GLY A 44 -17.35 -14.60 54.55
CA GLY A 44 -16.59 -15.86 54.50
C GLY A 44 -15.75 -16.11 55.74
N LEU A 45 -15.41 -15.04 56.48
CA LEU A 45 -14.54 -15.03 57.65
C LEU A 45 -13.07 -15.29 57.32
N ALA A 46 -12.60 -16.52 57.40
CA ALA A 46 -11.19 -16.84 57.18
C ALA A 46 -11.10 -18.19 56.50
N GLY A 47 -10.11 -18.39 55.64
CA GLY A 47 -10.05 -19.53 54.74
C GLY A 47 -9.95 -19.07 53.30
N ASP A 48 -9.55 -19.95 52.40
CA ASP A 48 -9.69 -19.67 50.96
C ASP A 48 -11.13 -20.05 50.56
N ASP A 49 -12.03 -19.07 50.49
CA ASP A 49 -13.47 -19.26 50.33
C ASP A 49 -13.95 -19.05 48.89
N THR A 50 -15.09 -19.63 48.54
CA THR A 50 -15.80 -19.35 47.28
C THR A 50 -17.24 -18.97 47.58
N ILE A 51 -17.64 -17.75 47.24
CA ILE A 51 -18.94 -17.18 47.58
C ILE A 51 -19.71 -16.86 46.30
N TYR A 52 -20.97 -17.31 46.21
CA TYR A 52 -21.90 -16.98 45.11
C TYR A 52 -23.08 -16.18 45.65
N GLY A 53 -23.30 -14.97 45.11
CA GLY A 53 -24.49 -14.14 45.36
C GLY A 53 -25.71 -14.66 44.59
N TYR A 54 -25.57 -14.77 43.26
CA TYR A 54 -26.60 -15.07 42.26
C TYR A 54 -27.34 -13.81 41.80
N ASP A 55 -28.68 -13.78 41.81
CA ASP A 55 -29.43 -12.57 41.47
C ASP A 55 -29.61 -11.75 42.76
N GLY A 56 -29.57 -10.44 42.71
CA GLY A 56 -29.71 -9.63 43.92
C GLY A 56 -28.86 -8.37 43.86
N ASN A 57 -28.87 -7.60 44.94
CA ASN A 57 -27.84 -6.59 45.14
C ASN A 57 -27.10 -7.03 46.40
N ASP A 58 -26.04 -7.79 46.21
CA ASP A 58 -25.40 -8.58 47.25
C ASP A 58 -24.26 -7.84 47.91
N SER A 59 -24.00 -8.16 49.18
CA SER A 59 -22.84 -7.69 49.93
C SER A 59 -22.01 -8.89 50.35
N LEU A 60 -20.91 -9.13 49.65
CA LEU A 60 -20.04 -10.28 49.84
C LEU A 60 -18.70 -9.83 50.41
N VAL A 61 -18.26 -10.48 51.49
CA VAL A 61 -16.95 -10.26 52.11
C VAL A 61 -16.23 -11.61 52.12
N GLY A 62 -15.02 -11.67 51.54
CA GLY A 62 -14.18 -12.86 51.56
C GLY A 62 -13.60 -13.08 52.96
N GLY A 63 -12.73 -12.15 53.39
CA GLY A 63 -12.16 -12.15 54.74
C GLY A 63 -10.64 -12.36 54.73
N GLU A 64 -10.10 -13.23 55.58
CA GLU A 64 -8.68 -13.61 55.50
C GLU A 64 -8.52 -14.87 54.63
N GLY A 65 -7.68 -14.83 53.60
CA GLY A 65 -7.44 -15.97 52.72
C GLY A 65 -7.61 -15.58 51.27
N ARG A 66 -7.37 -16.51 50.33
CA ARG A 66 -7.54 -16.22 48.89
C ARG A 66 -8.95 -16.61 48.48
N ASP A 67 -9.79 -15.60 48.32
CA ASP A 67 -11.21 -15.78 48.13
C ASP A 67 -11.62 -15.60 46.67
N VAL A 68 -12.70 -16.27 46.28
CA VAL A 68 -13.37 -16.08 44.99
C VAL A 68 -14.81 -15.66 45.23
N LEU A 69 -15.14 -14.42 44.86
CA LEU A 69 -16.45 -13.81 45.09
C LEU A 69 -17.17 -13.64 43.75
N HIS A 70 -18.36 -14.20 43.62
CA HIS A 70 -19.24 -14.05 42.47
C HIS A 70 -20.48 -13.26 42.89
N GLY A 71 -20.66 -12.03 42.41
CA GLY A 71 -21.88 -11.23 42.61
C GLY A 71 -23.05 -11.84 41.87
N GLY A 72 -23.03 -11.77 40.55
CA GLY A 72 -24.00 -12.39 39.67
C GLY A 72 -24.81 -11.33 38.92
N ILE A 73 -26.12 -11.28 39.10
CA ILE A 73 -26.98 -10.27 38.46
C ILE A 73 -27.44 -9.25 39.50
N GLY A 74 -27.18 -7.98 39.22
CA GLY A 74 -27.62 -6.82 39.98
C GLY A 74 -26.42 -6.02 40.46
N ASN A 75 -26.65 -5.03 41.33
CA ASN A 75 -25.58 -4.11 41.73
C ASN A 75 -24.97 -4.57 43.04
N ASP A 76 -23.83 -5.23 42.96
CA ASP A 76 -23.21 -5.94 44.05
C ASP A 76 -22.07 -5.15 44.70
N THR A 77 -21.73 -5.51 45.93
CA THR A 77 -20.56 -5.00 46.65
C THR A 77 -19.73 -6.19 47.10
N LEU A 78 -18.55 -6.36 46.49
CA LEU A 78 -17.60 -7.42 46.78
C LEU A 78 -16.37 -6.81 47.46
N LEU A 79 -16.01 -7.36 48.62
CA LEU A 79 -14.81 -7.00 49.37
C LEU A 79 -13.93 -8.26 49.52
N GLY A 80 -12.75 -8.26 48.89
CA GLY A 80 -11.78 -9.36 48.97
C GLY A 80 -11.40 -9.64 50.42
N GLY A 81 -10.75 -8.67 51.06
CA GLY A 81 -10.50 -8.72 52.49
C GLY A 81 -9.05 -8.36 52.82
N ASP A 82 -8.40 -9.14 53.68
CA ASP A 82 -7.07 -8.81 54.19
C ASP A 82 -5.98 -9.77 53.68
N ASN A 83 -4.93 -9.20 53.07
CA ASN A 83 -3.58 -9.77 52.85
C ASN A 83 -3.49 -11.07 52.04
N ASN A 84 -4.25 -11.19 50.96
CA ASN A 84 -4.21 -12.33 50.05
C ASN A 84 -4.55 -11.91 48.61
N ASP A 85 -4.37 -12.81 47.64
CA ASP A 85 -4.72 -12.56 46.23
C ASP A 85 -6.18 -13.02 46.02
N ASP A 86 -7.14 -12.09 46.03
CA ASP A 86 -8.57 -12.39 45.85
C ASP A 86 -9.03 -12.28 44.39
N THR A 87 -10.11 -12.97 44.03
CA THR A 87 -10.75 -12.87 42.71
C THR A 87 -12.20 -12.45 42.83
N LEU A 88 -12.52 -11.28 42.30
CA LEU A 88 -13.83 -10.64 42.35
C LEU A 88 -14.48 -10.68 40.95
N ILE A 89 -15.65 -11.29 40.87
CA ILE A 89 -16.45 -11.43 39.64
C ILE A 89 -17.79 -10.76 39.92
N GLY A 90 -17.93 -9.49 39.52
CA GLY A 90 -19.14 -8.71 39.71
C GLY A 90 -20.33 -9.33 38.97
N GLY A 91 -20.18 -9.48 37.65
CA GLY A 91 -21.23 -10.03 36.80
C GLY A 91 -22.01 -8.92 36.10
N ALA A 92 -23.32 -9.07 35.96
CA ALA A 92 -24.15 -8.10 35.26
C ALA A 92 -24.72 -7.07 36.24
N GLY A 93 -24.27 -5.83 36.16
CA GLY A 93 -24.77 -4.74 36.99
C GLY A 93 -23.73 -3.65 37.12
N ALA A 94 -23.98 -2.69 38.01
CA ALA A 94 -22.98 -1.69 38.36
C ALA A 94 -22.41 -2.02 39.74
N ASP A 95 -21.27 -2.69 39.75
CA ASP A 95 -20.72 -3.33 40.94
C ASP A 95 -19.65 -2.48 41.62
N ARG A 96 -19.50 -2.66 42.94
CA ARG A 96 -18.36 -2.16 43.70
C ARG A 96 -17.43 -3.34 43.99
N LEU A 97 -16.25 -3.31 43.40
CA LEU A 97 -15.24 -4.35 43.51
C LEU A 97 -14.03 -3.77 44.27
N ASP A 98 -13.84 -4.24 45.50
CA ASP A 98 -12.86 -3.74 46.45
C ASP A 98 -11.90 -4.85 46.86
N GLY A 99 -10.63 -4.77 46.47
CA GLY A 99 -9.61 -5.75 46.82
C GLY A 99 -9.35 -5.81 48.33
N GLY A 100 -9.64 -4.72 49.05
CA GLY A 100 -9.43 -4.65 50.48
C GLY A 100 -8.01 -4.21 50.85
N THR A 101 -7.46 -4.76 51.93
CA THR A 101 -6.18 -4.28 52.49
C THR A 101 -5.02 -5.22 52.18
N GLY A 102 -3.93 -4.64 51.68
CA GLY A 102 -2.72 -5.38 51.37
C GLY A 102 -1.99 -4.72 50.23
N VAL A 103 -0.66 -4.68 50.28
CA VAL A 103 0.18 -4.09 49.20
C VAL A 103 1.21 -5.08 48.66
N THR A 104 1.24 -6.30 49.21
CA THR A 104 2.15 -7.37 48.78
C THR A 104 1.45 -8.38 47.86
N TYR A 105 0.12 -8.38 47.89
CA TYR A 105 -0.76 -9.30 47.19
C TYR A 105 -1.44 -8.56 46.03
N ARG A 106 -2.12 -9.32 45.17
CA ARG A 106 -2.78 -8.80 43.97
C ARG A 106 -4.21 -9.29 43.95
N ASP A 107 -5.13 -8.34 44.06
CA ASP A 107 -6.55 -8.61 43.88
C ASP A 107 -6.92 -8.49 42.41
N TYR A 108 -7.75 -9.42 41.95
CA TYR A 108 -8.15 -9.57 40.56
C TYR A 108 -9.63 -9.27 40.42
N VAL A 109 -9.98 -8.42 39.45
CA VAL A 109 -11.31 -8.42 38.87
C VAL A 109 -11.30 -9.28 37.61
N SER A 110 -12.31 -10.14 37.47
CA SER A 110 -12.41 -11.05 36.34
C SER A 110 -13.72 -10.95 35.59
N TYR A 111 -13.61 -10.74 34.27
CA TYR A 111 -14.72 -10.78 33.31
C TYR A 111 -14.67 -12.03 32.42
N ALA A 112 -13.86 -13.03 32.77
CA ALA A 112 -13.61 -14.21 31.92
C ALA A 112 -14.87 -15.01 31.54
N THR A 113 -15.94 -14.89 32.31
CA THR A 113 -17.23 -15.55 32.06
C THR A 113 -18.22 -14.70 31.27
N ALA A 114 -17.91 -13.43 30.99
CA ALA A 114 -18.76 -12.56 30.21
C ALA A 114 -18.99 -13.13 28.80
N THR A 115 -20.17 -12.88 28.25
CA THR A 115 -20.61 -13.48 26.97
C THR A 115 -20.36 -12.59 25.75
N THR A 116 -19.77 -11.41 25.97
CA THR A 116 -19.36 -10.43 24.96
C THR A 116 -18.10 -9.71 25.44
N GLY A 117 -17.33 -9.14 24.52
CA GLY A 117 -16.18 -8.32 24.88
C GLY A 117 -16.55 -7.09 25.70
N VAL A 118 -15.62 -6.66 26.55
CA VAL A 118 -15.77 -5.58 27.53
C VAL A 118 -14.80 -4.44 27.25
N VAL A 119 -15.16 -3.27 27.77
CA VAL A 119 -14.23 -2.15 27.96
C VAL A 119 -13.97 -2.03 29.45
N ILE A 120 -12.70 -2.16 29.87
CA ILE A 120 -12.25 -1.94 31.25
C ILE A 120 -11.45 -0.64 31.26
N ASN A 121 -12.08 0.46 31.65
CA ASN A 121 -11.48 1.78 31.61
C ASN A 121 -11.19 2.32 33.01
N LEU A 122 -9.95 2.17 33.46
CA LEU A 122 -9.51 2.58 34.79
C LEU A 122 -9.39 4.11 34.96
N LYS A 123 -9.42 4.85 33.84
CA LYS A 123 -9.32 6.31 33.82
C LYS A 123 -10.69 6.99 33.75
N ASN A 124 -11.64 6.35 33.09
CA ASN A 124 -13.01 6.81 32.90
C ASN A 124 -13.97 5.62 33.00
N ILE A 125 -14.32 5.25 34.23
CA ILE A 125 -15.23 4.13 34.54
C ILE A 125 -16.59 4.23 33.82
N ALA A 126 -17.04 5.44 33.48
CA ALA A 126 -18.28 5.64 32.73
C ALA A 126 -18.21 5.15 31.27
N ALA A 127 -17.02 4.81 30.77
CA ALA A 127 -16.80 4.23 29.46
C ALA A 127 -16.75 2.70 29.48
N ASN A 128 -16.87 2.06 30.65
CA ASN A 128 -16.92 0.61 30.73
C ASN A 128 -18.16 0.05 29.99
N THR A 129 -18.08 -1.17 29.48
CA THR A 129 -19.17 -1.82 28.73
C THR A 129 -19.28 -3.31 29.06
N GLY A 130 -20.39 -3.92 28.65
CA GLY A 130 -20.67 -5.33 28.95
C GLY A 130 -20.88 -5.51 30.44
N ASP A 131 -20.35 -6.59 30.99
CA ASP A 131 -20.41 -6.89 32.42
C ASP A 131 -19.58 -5.90 33.25
N ALA A 132 -18.67 -5.12 32.65
CA ALA A 132 -17.96 -4.04 33.36
C ALA A 132 -18.79 -2.74 33.52
N PHE A 133 -19.99 -2.67 32.94
CA PHE A 133 -20.74 -1.42 32.81
C PHE A 133 -21.15 -0.82 34.16
N GLY A 134 -20.49 0.29 34.52
CA GLY A 134 -20.80 1.02 35.75
C GLY A 134 -20.00 0.55 36.97
N ASP A 135 -19.15 -0.45 36.79
CA ASP A 135 -18.30 -0.98 37.85
C ASP A 135 -17.32 0.06 38.41
N GLN A 136 -17.01 -0.12 39.69
CA GLN A 136 -16.05 0.67 40.44
C GLN A 136 -14.97 -0.24 40.99
N TYR A 137 -13.72 0.09 40.65
CA TYR A 137 -12.53 -0.63 41.13
C TYR A 137 -11.89 0.12 42.29
N VAL A 138 -11.68 -0.57 43.40
CA VAL A 138 -10.99 -0.05 44.59
C VAL A 138 -9.89 -1.02 44.99
N ASP A 139 -8.66 -0.53 45.09
CA ASP A 139 -7.50 -1.32 45.50
C ASP A 139 -7.33 -2.63 44.69
N ILE A 140 -7.61 -2.59 43.38
CA ILE A 140 -7.46 -3.73 42.46
C ILE A 140 -6.15 -3.59 41.66
N GLU A 141 -5.37 -4.66 41.60
CA GLU A 141 -4.14 -4.75 40.80
C GLU A 141 -4.31 -5.50 39.49
N GLY A 142 -5.18 -6.50 39.47
CA GLY A 142 -5.34 -7.45 38.38
C GLY A 142 -6.67 -7.28 37.65
N TYR A 143 -6.63 -7.28 36.31
CA TYR A 143 -7.83 -7.16 35.48
C TYR A 143 -7.77 -8.24 34.40
N ILE A 144 -8.77 -9.12 34.41
CA ILE A 144 -8.90 -10.24 33.48
C ILE A 144 -10.07 -9.96 32.54
N GLY A 145 -9.79 -9.93 31.24
CA GLY A 145 -10.77 -9.79 30.17
C GLY A 145 -11.54 -11.08 29.92
N THR A 146 -12.07 -11.20 28.71
CA THR A 146 -13.02 -12.19 28.24
C THR A 146 -12.38 -13.14 27.22
N ASN A 147 -13.19 -13.91 26.50
CA ASN A 147 -12.73 -14.68 25.33
C ASN A 147 -13.13 -14.00 24.01
N PHE A 148 -13.38 -12.69 24.05
CA PHE A 148 -13.75 -11.85 22.93
C PHE A 148 -12.87 -10.60 22.93
N ASN A 149 -12.91 -9.86 21.82
CA ASN A 149 -12.15 -8.62 21.69
C ASN A 149 -12.48 -7.60 22.79
N ASP A 150 -11.49 -7.31 23.61
CA ASP A 150 -11.56 -6.42 24.75
C ASP A 150 -10.73 -5.14 24.56
N LEU A 151 -11.09 -4.11 25.31
CA LEU A 151 -10.30 -2.89 25.44
C LEU A 151 -10.01 -2.61 26.91
N ILE A 152 -8.74 -2.66 27.30
CA ILE A 152 -8.28 -2.25 28.63
C ILE A 152 -7.58 -0.90 28.52
N VAL A 153 -7.98 0.07 29.34
CA VAL A 153 -7.36 1.40 29.42
C VAL A 153 -6.78 1.61 30.81
N GLY A 154 -5.45 1.63 30.88
CA GLY A 154 -4.72 1.93 32.10
C GLY A 154 -4.94 3.35 32.62
N ASN A 155 -4.56 3.59 33.88
CA ASN A 155 -4.58 4.91 34.51
C ASN A 155 -3.21 5.23 35.13
N ALA A 156 -3.11 6.23 36.00
CA ALA A 156 -1.84 6.61 36.63
C ALA A 156 -1.30 5.63 37.69
N GLY A 157 -1.98 4.50 37.91
CA GLY A 157 -1.68 3.52 38.94
C GLY A 157 -2.23 3.90 40.30
N ASN A 158 -2.05 2.99 41.25
CA ASN A 158 -2.32 3.26 42.66
C ASN A 158 -1.29 4.28 43.21
N PRO A 159 -1.69 5.20 44.11
CA PRO A 159 -0.79 6.21 44.68
C PRO A 159 0.46 5.65 45.39
N ASP A 160 0.47 4.36 45.67
CA ASP A 160 1.57 3.61 46.29
C ASP A 160 2.62 3.09 45.29
N GLY A 161 2.40 3.26 43.98
CA GLY A 161 3.30 2.81 42.93
C GLY A 161 3.22 1.31 42.62
N ARG A 162 2.12 0.65 42.99
CA ARG A 162 1.83 -0.74 42.60
C ARG A 162 1.65 -0.87 41.08
N LYS A 163 1.93 -2.09 40.62
CA LYS A 163 1.85 -2.49 39.21
C LYS A 163 0.43 -2.89 38.87
N HIS A 164 -0.03 -2.59 37.66
CA HIS A 164 -1.23 -3.25 37.13
C HIS A 164 -0.87 -4.52 36.36
N PHE A 165 -1.71 -5.54 36.49
CA PHE A 165 -1.61 -6.79 35.76
C PHE A 165 -2.85 -6.89 34.86
N PHE A 166 -2.63 -6.87 33.56
CA PHE A 166 -3.69 -7.00 32.56
C PHE A 166 -3.53 -8.33 31.84
N SER A 167 -4.59 -9.13 31.82
CA SER A 167 -4.69 -10.35 31.02
C SER A 167 -5.96 -10.24 30.20
N THR A 168 -5.84 -10.11 28.89
CA THR A 168 -7.02 -9.80 28.05
C THR A 168 -7.81 -11.05 27.68
N GLY A 169 -7.14 -12.21 27.56
CA GLY A 169 -7.80 -13.50 27.40
C GLY A 169 -7.71 -13.99 25.96
N ALA A 170 -8.83 -14.28 25.31
CA ALA A 170 -8.84 -14.64 23.89
C ALA A 170 -9.57 -13.57 23.09
N GLY A 171 -9.26 -13.42 21.80
CA GLY A 171 -9.82 -12.36 20.99
C GLY A 171 -8.73 -11.45 20.46
N ASN A 172 -9.09 -10.48 19.64
CA ASN A 172 -8.13 -9.46 19.21
C ASN A 172 -8.29 -8.25 20.12
N ASP A 173 -7.43 -8.17 21.13
CA ASP A 173 -7.57 -7.24 22.24
C ASP A 173 -6.71 -6.00 22.04
N THR A 174 -7.06 -4.94 22.78
CA THR A 174 -6.26 -3.72 22.83
C THR A 174 -6.03 -3.31 24.27
N VAL A 175 -4.76 -3.10 24.62
CA VAL A 175 -4.37 -2.51 25.89
C VAL A 175 -3.75 -1.15 25.63
N ILE A 176 -4.42 -0.10 26.13
CA ILE A 176 -3.87 1.25 26.14
C ILE A 176 -3.15 1.46 27.47
N GLY A 177 -1.83 1.64 27.39
CA GLY A 177 -0.97 1.85 28.55
C GLY A 177 -1.40 3.04 29.41
N GLY A 178 -1.10 2.94 30.70
CA GLY A 178 -1.38 3.95 31.70
C GLY A 178 -0.19 4.89 31.91
N SER A 179 -0.11 5.44 33.12
CA SER A 179 1.12 6.07 33.62
C SER A 179 1.69 5.29 34.80
N ALA A 180 1.19 4.08 35.07
CA ALA A 180 1.73 3.17 36.06
C ALA A 180 2.77 2.24 35.39
N TYR A 181 3.40 1.38 36.18
CA TYR A 181 4.10 0.22 35.63
C TYR A 181 3.08 -0.87 35.35
N GLU A 182 3.03 -1.37 34.12
CA GLU A 182 2.08 -2.40 33.71
C GLU A 182 2.75 -3.72 33.32
N VAL A 183 2.10 -4.84 33.67
CA VAL A 183 2.42 -6.19 33.21
C VAL A 183 1.24 -6.67 32.39
N MET A 184 1.45 -6.90 31.10
CA MET A 184 0.38 -7.14 30.15
C MET A 184 0.55 -8.51 29.49
N ASP A 185 -0.56 -9.22 29.32
CA ASP A 185 -0.66 -10.46 28.55
C ASP A 185 -1.85 -10.33 27.60
N GLY A 186 -1.57 -10.28 26.29
CA GLY A 186 -2.61 -10.22 25.25
C GLY A 186 -3.33 -11.56 25.04
N GLY A 187 -2.75 -12.67 25.52
CA GLY A 187 -3.36 -14.00 25.40
C GLY A 187 -3.46 -14.53 23.98
N ASP A 188 -4.62 -15.10 23.61
CA ASP A 188 -4.86 -15.77 22.33
C ASP A 188 -5.51 -14.83 21.32
N GLY A 189 -4.79 -14.43 20.27
CA GLY A 189 -5.39 -13.67 19.18
C GLY A 189 -4.38 -12.84 18.41
N ILE A 190 -4.81 -11.65 17.98
CA ILE A 190 -3.92 -10.62 17.42
C ILE A 190 -4.11 -9.39 18.28
N ASP A 191 -3.16 -9.16 19.17
CA ASP A 191 -3.33 -8.22 20.28
C ASP A 191 -2.48 -6.98 20.09
N THR A 192 -3.00 -5.84 20.58
CA THR A 192 -2.39 -4.53 20.35
C THR A 192 -2.06 -3.83 21.66
N VAL A 193 -0.79 -3.47 21.85
CA VAL A 193 -0.38 -2.54 22.90
C VAL A 193 -0.31 -1.13 22.33
N SER A 194 -0.92 -0.15 22.99
CA SER A 194 -1.05 1.21 22.50
C SER A 194 -0.59 2.24 23.53
N TYR A 195 0.22 3.19 23.07
CA TYR A 195 0.72 4.32 23.86
C TYR A 195 0.17 5.66 23.36
N GLN A 196 -0.88 5.64 22.54
CA GLN A 196 -1.41 6.80 21.80
C GLN A 196 -1.77 8.03 22.65
N PHE A 197 -1.88 7.88 23.98
CA PHE A 197 -2.18 8.98 24.91
C PHE A 197 -1.00 9.36 25.83
N SER A 198 0.19 8.79 25.61
CA SER A 198 1.43 9.22 26.27
C SER A 198 1.75 10.67 25.89
N ASP A 199 2.32 11.42 26.85
CA ASP A 199 2.70 12.83 26.68
C ASP A 199 4.14 13.01 26.19
N LYS A 200 4.80 11.93 25.80
CA LYS A 200 6.17 11.86 25.28
C LYS A 200 6.32 10.67 24.33
N GLY A 201 7.33 10.73 23.48
CA GLY A 201 7.70 9.59 22.62
C GLY A 201 8.18 8.39 23.41
N VAL A 202 7.94 7.20 22.87
CA VAL A 202 8.22 5.89 23.46
C VAL A 202 9.18 5.09 22.59
N SER A 203 9.87 4.14 23.21
CA SER A 203 10.52 3.04 22.49
C SER A 203 9.96 1.74 22.99
N VAL A 204 9.38 0.98 22.07
CA VAL A 204 8.65 -0.26 22.35
C VAL A 204 9.26 -1.34 21.46
N SER A 205 9.51 -2.52 22.02
CA SER A 205 10.06 -3.66 21.28
C SER A 205 9.31 -4.94 21.62
N LEU A 206 8.63 -5.53 20.65
CA LEU A 206 7.96 -6.83 20.80
C LEU A 206 8.95 -8.02 20.77
N ASN A 207 10.19 -7.83 20.31
CA ASN A 207 11.20 -8.89 20.02
C ASN A 207 11.83 -9.62 21.23
N ALA A 208 11.24 -9.59 22.42
CA ALA A 208 11.64 -10.42 23.56
C ALA A 208 10.53 -10.46 24.61
N GLY A 209 10.18 -11.64 25.13
CA GLY A 209 9.13 -11.80 26.16
C GLY A 209 9.41 -10.96 27.42
N GLY A 210 8.73 -9.80 27.51
CA GLY A 210 8.95 -8.79 28.53
C GLY A 210 9.76 -7.56 28.09
N GLY A 211 9.78 -7.22 26.79
CA GLY A 211 10.37 -5.98 26.29
C GLY A 211 9.83 -4.78 27.08
N GLY A 212 10.72 -4.01 27.69
CA GLY A 212 10.37 -2.79 28.39
C GLY A 212 9.99 -1.70 27.40
N SER A 213 8.97 -0.89 27.68
CA SER A 213 8.95 0.45 27.08
C SER A 213 10.10 1.26 27.69
N ASN A 214 10.86 2.00 26.88
CA ASN A 214 11.81 2.98 27.42
C ASN A 214 11.15 4.32 27.78
N ASP A 215 9.82 4.36 27.75
CA ASP A 215 9.13 5.33 28.57
C ASP A 215 9.63 5.16 30.01
N SER A 216 9.55 6.21 30.81
CA SER A 216 10.10 6.19 32.17
C SER A 216 9.44 5.19 33.12
N LEU A 217 8.54 4.31 32.65
CA LEU A 217 7.67 3.45 33.46
C LEU A 217 8.08 1.97 33.40
N ASN A 218 8.81 1.50 32.37
CA ASN A 218 9.32 0.12 32.23
C ASN A 218 8.24 -0.98 32.10
N ASP A 219 7.13 -0.72 31.41
CA ASP A 219 6.06 -1.71 31.22
C ASP A 219 6.57 -3.01 30.61
N THR A 220 5.93 -4.13 30.91
CA THR A 220 6.32 -5.46 30.38
C THR A 220 5.14 -6.15 29.75
N TRP A 221 5.37 -6.88 28.66
CA TRP A 221 4.31 -7.56 27.93
C TRP A 221 4.71 -8.92 27.38
N VAL A 222 3.71 -9.76 27.14
CA VAL A 222 3.77 -11.02 26.40
C VAL A 222 2.53 -11.15 25.50
N ASN A 223 2.63 -11.93 24.43
CA ASN A 223 1.52 -12.21 23.50
C ASN A 223 0.89 -10.93 22.93
N PHE A 224 1.73 -10.05 22.38
CA PHE A 224 1.28 -8.91 21.59
C PHE A 224 1.97 -8.94 20.23
N GLU A 225 1.17 -8.81 19.18
CA GLU A 225 1.62 -8.80 17.79
C GLU A 225 1.66 -7.37 17.24
N ASN A 226 0.91 -6.44 17.82
CA ASN A 226 0.80 -5.08 17.30
C ASN A 226 1.21 -4.03 18.32
N VAL A 227 1.72 -2.92 17.81
CA VAL A 227 2.08 -1.75 18.62
C VAL A 227 1.58 -0.46 17.96
N ILE A 228 1.01 0.43 18.77
CA ILE A 228 0.69 1.79 18.39
C ILE A 228 1.50 2.76 19.26
N GLY A 229 2.26 3.64 18.62
CA GLY A 229 3.02 4.71 19.25
C GLY A 229 2.15 5.90 19.68
N THR A 230 2.72 7.09 19.57
CA THR A 230 2.26 8.34 20.17
C THR A 230 2.14 9.45 19.11
N ASP A 231 1.85 10.66 19.55
CA ASP A 231 1.91 11.86 18.70
C ASP A 231 3.34 12.46 18.63
N TYR A 232 4.36 11.75 19.13
CA TYR A 232 5.75 12.19 19.23
C TYR A 232 6.68 11.16 18.59
N LYS A 233 7.93 11.58 18.35
CA LYS A 233 9.00 10.71 17.84
C LYS A 233 9.16 9.44 18.69
N ASP A 234 8.86 8.32 18.07
CA ASP A 234 8.90 6.98 18.63
C ASP A 234 9.98 6.09 18.01
N SER A 235 10.28 4.98 18.69
CA SER A 235 11.15 3.91 18.22
C SER A 235 10.48 2.56 18.49
N LEU A 236 9.72 2.08 17.51
CA LEU A 236 8.86 0.91 17.63
C LEU A 236 9.47 -0.27 16.88
N SER A 237 9.41 -1.46 17.47
CA SER A 237 9.81 -2.67 16.79
C SER A 237 8.94 -3.88 17.08
N GLY A 238 8.74 -4.70 16.05
CA GLY A 238 8.03 -5.96 16.05
C GLY A 238 8.85 -7.12 16.62
N ASN A 239 8.49 -8.34 16.22
CA ASN A 239 9.12 -9.60 16.60
C ASN A 239 9.28 -10.51 15.37
N ALA A 240 9.13 -11.84 15.51
CA ALA A 240 9.30 -12.77 14.40
C ALA A 240 7.95 -13.24 13.79
N ALA A 241 6.84 -12.69 14.27
CA ALA A 241 5.48 -12.91 13.76
C ALA A 241 5.04 -11.70 12.95
N ASP A 242 3.96 -11.85 12.17
CA ASP A 242 3.37 -10.77 11.38
C ASP A 242 2.84 -9.67 12.31
N ASN A 243 3.42 -8.47 12.26
CA ASN A 243 3.10 -7.35 13.15
C ASN A 243 2.47 -6.17 12.40
N TYR A 244 1.51 -5.49 13.03
CA TYR A 244 1.10 -4.14 12.65
C TYR A 244 1.76 -3.11 13.58
N ILE A 245 2.62 -2.27 13.02
CA ILE A 245 3.36 -1.25 13.74
C ILE A 245 2.88 0.12 13.25
N LYS A 246 2.27 0.90 14.15
CA LYS A 246 1.80 2.25 13.86
C LYS A 246 2.58 3.29 14.65
N GLY A 247 3.27 4.21 13.98
CA GLY A 247 4.04 5.31 14.60
C GLY A 247 3.12 6.33 15.27
N GLY A 248 2.31 7.03 14.47
CA GLY A 248 1.35 8.01 14.94
C GLY A 248 1.62 9.37 14.34
N LYS A 249 2.14 10.31 15.13
CA LYS A 249 2.73 11.55 14.58
C LYS A 249 4.19 11.66 15.00
N GLY A 250 4.95 12.43 14.24
CA GLY A 250 6.36 12.67 14.49
C GLY A 250 7.25 11.76 13.64
N ASP A 251 8.54 12.09 13.60
CA ASP A 251 9.50 11.36 12.75
C ASP A 251 9.90 10.04 13.43
N ASP A 252 9.15 8.98 13.19
CA ASP A 252 9.28 7.71 13.90
C ASP A 252 10.30 6.74 13.27
N ALA A 253 10.81 5.81 14.07
CA ALA A 253 11.63 4.70 13.61
C ALA A 253 10.89 3.37 13.83
N LEU A 254 10.63 2.63 12.76
CA LEU A 254 9.85 1.38 12.78
C LEU A 254 10.70 0.21 12.26
N ILE A 255 10.72 -0.90 13.00
CA ILE A 255 11.43 -2.12 12.60
C ILE A 255 10.53 -3.36 12.76
N GLY A 256 10.20 -4.04 11.67
CA GLY A 256 9.38 -5.28 11.67
C GLY A 256 10.11 -6.49 12.27
N TYR A 257 11.29 -6.79 11.73
CA TYR A 257 12.14 -7.97 11.97
C TYR A 257 11.78 -9.20 11.14
N GLY A 258 10.91 -10.08 11.62
CA GLY A 258 10.56 -11.30 10.92
C GLY A 258 9.06 -11.44 10.83
N GLY A 259 8.55 -11.95 9.73
CA GLY A 259 7.11 -12.01 9.51
C GLY A 259 6.73 -11.08 8.35
N ASN A 260 5.46 -11.09 7.97
CA ASN A 260 4.93 -10.17 6.97
C ASN A 260 4.36 -8.97 7.70
N ASP A 261 5.19 -7.95 7.91
CA ASP A 261 4.85 -6.82 8.75
C ASP A 261 4.15 -5.72 7.96
N THR A 262 3.29 -4.95 8.64
CA THR A 262 2.76 -3.69 8.11
C THR A 262 3.28 -2.54 8.94
N LEU A 263 4.08 -1.67 8.32
CA LEU A 263 4.69 -0.50 8.94
C LEU A 263 3.95 0.75 8.47
N ASP A 264 3.19 1.36 9.38
CA ASP A 264 2.41 2.57 9.18
C ASP A 264 2.99 3.70 10.03
N GLY A 265 3.86 4.51 9.43
CA GLY A 265 4.50 5.63 10.12
C GLY A 265 3.52 6.66 10.68
N GLY A 266 2.45 6.93 9.95
CA GLY A 266 1.56 8.06 10.22
C GLY A 266 2.21 9.40 9.82
N GLU A 267 1.80 10.49 10.45
CA GLU A 267 2.26 11.83 10.04
C GLU A 267 3.70 12.10 10.48
N GLY A 268 4.61 12.32 9.54
CA GLY A 268 5.99 12.71 9.86
C GLY A 268 6.91 12.35 8.71
N ALA A 269 8.22 12.29 8.94
CA ALA A 269 9.14 11.64 8.01
C ALA A 269 9.78 10.43 8.70
N GLU A 270 9.33 9.24 8.35
CA GLU A 270 9.68 8.03 9.09
C GLU A 270 10.88 7.29 8.52
N ASP A 271 11.40 6.39 9.35
CA ASP A 271 12.51 5.53 9.06
C ASP A 271 12.08 4.06 9.28
N MET A 272 11.72 3.38 8.19
CA MET A 272 11.03 2.09 8.21
C MET A 272 11.89 0.94 7.69
N GLN A 273 11.88 -0.19 8.40
CA GLN A 273 12.65 -1.40 8.11
C GLN A 273 11.84 -2.67 8.40
N GLY A 274 11.32 -3.36 7.40
CA GLY A 274 10.59 -4.63 7.55
C GLY A 274 11.51 -5.79 7.88
N MET A 275 12.67 -5.85 7.24
CA MET A 275 13.73 -6.85 7.40
C MET A 275 13.47 -8.18 6.68
N SER A 276 12.76 -9.17 7.23
CA SER A 276 12.57 -10.46 6.57
C SER A 276 11.12 -10.90 6.56
N GLY A 277 10.65 -11.35 5.40
CA GLY A 277 9.23 -11.64 5.15
C GLY A 277 8.71 -10.75 4.04
N ASN A 278 7.42 -10.75 3.77
CA ASN A 278 6.83 -9.87 2.76
C ASN A 278 6.19 -8.67 3.46
N ASP A 279 6.92 -7.57 3.53
CA ASP A 279 6.55 -6.42 4.33
C ASP A 279 5.75 -5.40 3.52
N THR A 280 4.88 -4.66 4.22
CA THR A 280 4.08 -3.57 3.65
C THR A 280 4.41 -2.25 4.33
N TYR A 281 4.86 -1.26 3.56
CA TYR A 281 5.15 0.09 4.01
C TYR A 281 4.03 1.04 3.58
N ILE A 282 3.45 1.77 4.52
CA ILE A 282 2.49 2.84 4.22
C ILE A 282 3.26 4.15 4.16
N ILE A 283 3.18 4.83 3.02
CA ILE A 283 3.90 6.07 2.75
C ILE A 283 2.89 7.20 2.60
N ASP A 284 2.92 8.17 3.52
CA ASP A 284 2.05 9.35 3.45
C ASP A 284 2.82 10.66 3.28
N ASN A 285 4.14 10.62 3.49
CA ASN A 285 5.02 11.75 3.31
C ASN A 285 6.18 11.40 2.37
N ALA A 286 6.57 12.36 1.53
CA ALA A 286 7.68 12.17 0.61
C ALA A 286 9.06 12.11 1.33
N GLY A 287 9.08 12.45 2.62
CA GLY A 287 10.23 12.34 3.51
C GLY A 287 10.45 10.95 4.08
N ASP A 288 9.48 10.05 3.95
CA ASP A 288 9.56 8.69 4.48
C ASP A 288 10.72 7.95 3.84
N TYR A 289 11.40 7.15 4.64
CA TYR A 289 12.59 6.45 4.21
C TYR A 289 12.52 4.98 4.55
N ILE A 290 12.38 4.17 3.51
CA ILE A 290 12.47 2.72 3.61
C ILE A 290 13.96 2.30 3.54
N ARG A 291 14.42 1.59 4.57
CA ARG A 291 15.78 1.02 4.67
C ARG A 291 15.76 -0.50 4.62
N GLU A 292 15.25 -1.08 3.55
CA GLU A 292 15.41 -2.52 3.39
C GLU A 292 16.84 -2.91 3.00
N ALA A 293 17.40 -3.83 3.77
CA ALA A 293 18.52 -4.64 3.36
C ALA A 293 17.99 -5.96 2.77
N SER A 294 18.88 -6.79 2.22
CA SER A 294 18.50 -8.09 1.65
C SER A 294 17.82 -9.02 2.66
N GLY A 295 16.48 -9.06 2.62
CA GLY A 295 15.59 -9.79 3.52
C GLY A 295 15.12 -11.14 3.01
N ASN A 296 15.11 -11.32 1.68
CA ASN A 296 14.43 -12.41 0.95
C ASN A 296 12.89 -12.34 1.03
N GLY A 297 12.33 -11.14 0.91
CA GLY A 297 10.90 -10.83 0.84
C GLY A 297 10.38 -10.53 -0.56
N TRP A 298 9.07 -10.30 -0.64
CA TRP A 298 8.38 -9.62 -1.74
C TRP A 298 7.66 -8.42 -1.16
N ASP A 299 8.38 -7.31 -1.11
CA ASP A 299 8.01 -6.17 -0.28
C ASP A 299 7.19 -5.15 -1.07
N THR A 300 6.24 -4.50 -0.39
CA THR A 300 5.27 -3.58 -0.99
C THR A 300 5.29 -2.22 -0.30
N ALA A 301 5.48 -1.14 -1.06
CA ALA A 301 5.27 0.22 -0.60
C ALA A 301 3.98 0.78 -1.19
N ILE A 302 3.04 1.19 -0.34
CA ILE A 302 1.77 1.82 -0.73
C ILE A 302 1.84 3.31 -0.40
N ALA A 303 1.88 4.15 -1.43
CA ALA A 303 2.07 5.59 -1.30
C ALA A 303 0.79 6.39 -1.55
N SER A 304 0.39 7.20 -0.58
CA SER A 304 -0.71 8.18 -0.71
C SER A 304 -0.25 9.55 -1.20
N THR A 305 1.06 9.73 -1.36
CA THR A 305 1.72 10.89 -1.97
C THR A 305 2.73 10.45 -3.04
N SER A 306 3.17 11.38 -3.90
CA SER A 306 4.19 11.05 -4.90
C SER A 306 5.51 10.66 -4.24
N TYR A 307 6.08 9.52 -4.64
CA TYR A 307 7.19 8.89 -3.93
C TYR A 307 8.24 8.32 -4.89
N SER A 308 9.49 8.29 -4.41
CA SER A 308 10.63 7.76 -5.15
C SER A 308 11.44 6.86 -4.24
N LEU A 309 11.53 5.57 -4.60
CA LEU A 309 12.40 4.64 -3.92
C LEU A 309 13.87 5.06 -4.10
N GLN A 310 14.61 5.03 -3.01
CA GLN A 310 16.05 5.29 -3.02
C GLN A 310 16.80 3.95 -3.17
N TYR A 311 17.21 3.35 -2.06
CA TYR A 311 18.09 2.16 -2.04
C TYR A 311 17.43 0.89 -1.51
N ALA A 312 16.13 0.93 -1.21
CA ALA A 312 15.41 -0.20 -0.61
C ALA A 312 15.15 -1.31 -1.64
N GLU A 313 15.15 -2.56 -1.20
CA GLU A 313 14.84 -3.74 -2.02
C GLU A 313 13.32 -3.98 -2.17
N VAL A 314 12.54 -2.92 -2.44
CA VAL A 314 11.07 -3.03 -2.57
C VAL A 314 10.65 -3.49 -3.97
N GLU A 315 9.95 -4.63 -4.04
CA GLU A 315 9.46 -5.21 -5.30
C GLU A 315 8.27 -4.48 -5.91
N VAL A 316 7.33 -4.02 -5.08
CA VAL A 316 6.07 -3.40 -5.51
C VAL A 316 5.97 -1.99 -4.96
N LEU A 317 5.89 -1.02 -5.87
CA LEU A 317 5.57 0.37 -5.51
C LEU A 317 4.18 0.71 -6.05
N GLN A 318 3.23 0.94 -5.15
CA GLN A 318 1.82 1.12 -5.48
C GLN A 318 1.31 2.48 -5.00
N ALA A 319 0.50 3.14 -5.82
CA ALA A 319 -0.27 4.30 -5.42
C ALA A 319 -1.49 3.87 -4.60
N ALA A 320 -1.78 4.61 -3.53
CA ALA A 320 -3.03 4.45 -2.81
C ALA A 320 -4.22 4.72 -3.76
N ALA A 321 -5.30 3.95 -3.55
CA ALA A 321 -6.50 4.05 -4.36
C ALA A 321 -7.07 5.47 -4.32
N GLY A 322 -7.50 5.98 -5.48
CA GLY A 322 -8.03 7.32 -5.62
C GLY A 322 -7.82 7.88 -7.02
N THR A 323 -8.30 9.09 -7.25
CA THR A 323 -8.20 9.79 -8.54
C THR A 323 -7.19 10.94 -8.52
N ASN A 324 -6.55 11.18 -7.37
CA ASN A 324 -5.50 12.19 -7.25
C ASN A 324 -4.22 11.65 -7.90
N PRO A 325 -3.54 12.43 -8.76
CA PRO A 325 -2.24 12.06 -9.33
C PRO A 325 -1.20 11.71 -8.27
N ILE A 326 -0.63 10.51 -8.38
CA ILE A 326 0.49 10.04 -7.55
C ILE A 326 1.60 9.56 -8.48
N ASN A 327 2.74 10.24 -8.48
CA ASN A 327 3.88 9.87 -9.30
C ASN A 327 4.77 8.89 -8.53
N LEU A 328 5.18 7.81 -9.20
CA LEU A 328 5.93 6.73 -8.60
C LEU A 328 7.21 6.48 -9.39
N THR A 329 8.32 6.44 -8.67
CA THR A 329 9.62 6.13 -9.24
C THR A 329 10.26 5.00 -8.46
N GLY A 330 10.44 3.86 -9.14
CA GLY A 330 11.13 2.69 -8.59
C GLY A 330 12.64 2.85 -8.55
N ASN A 331 13.31 1.72 -8.31
CA ASN A 331 14.75 1.55 -8.42
C ASN A 331 15.08 0.19 -9.07
N GLU A 332 16.35 -0.21 -9.05
CA GLU A 332 16.81 -1.44 -9.71
C GLU A 332 16.20 -2.75 -9.18
N TYR A 333 15.57 -2.70 -8.00
CA TYR A 333 14.89 -3.83 -7.35
C TYR A 333 13.38 -3.87 -7.65
N THR A 334 12.80 -2.74 -8.06
CA THR A 334 11.37 -2.62 -8.33
C THR A 334 10.96 -3.45 -9.54
N ARG A 335 10.05 -4.40 -9.31
CA ARG A 335 9.53 -5.33 -10.32
C ARG A 335 8.15 -4.91 -10.83
N VAL A 336 7.35 -4.25 -9.98
CA VAL A 336 6.01 -3.79 -10.33
C VAL A 336 5.79 -2.37 -9.80
N ILE A 337 5.26 -1.50 -10.65
CA ILE A 337 4.72 -0.19 -10.26
C ILE A 337 3.24 -0.16 -10.64
N ILE A 338 2.39 0.21 -9.68
CA ILE A 338 0.93 0.27 -9.86
C ILE A 338 0.46 1.70 -9.56
N GLY A 339 -0.07 2.39 -10.56
CA GLY A 339 -0.72 3.68 -10.46
C GLY A 339 -2.13 3.58 -9.87
N ASN A 340 -2.88 4.68 -9.94
CA ASN A 340 -4.26 4.75 -9.47
C ASN A 340 -5.19 5.21 -10.61
N GLU A 341 -6.34 5.81 -10.29
CA GLU A 341 -7.29 6.27 -11.31
C GLU A 341 -7.01 7.72 -11.76
N GLY A 342 -5.91 8.31 -11.28
CA GLY A 342 -5.45 9.64 -11.65
C GLY A 342 -4.29 9.59 -12.63
N SER A 343 -4.01 10.70 -13.33
CA SER A 343 -2.85 10.80 -14.23
C SER A 343 -1.51 10.65 -13.49
N ASN A 344 -0.90 9.48 -13.57
CA ASN A 344 0.35 9.13 -12.91
C ASN A 344 1.57 9.32 -13.83
N ILE A 345 2.72 9.63 -13.24
CA ILE A 345 4.02 9.46 -13.87
C ILE A 345 4.71 8.26 -13.24
N LEU A 346 4.96 7.22 -14.03
CA LEU A 346 5.56 5.96 -13.60
C LEU A 346 6.96 5.80 -14.23
N HIS A 347 7.97 5.56 -13.39
CA HIS A 347 9.35 5.33 -13.85
C HIS A 347 9.97 4.13 -13.12
N GLY A 348 10.20 3.02 -13.84
CA GLY A 348 10.78 1.79 -13.28
C GLY A 348 12.20 1.94 -12.71
N LYS A 349 13.05 2.70 -13.41
CA LYS A 349 14.49 2.86 -13.16
C LYS A 349 15.28 1.55 -13.08
N GLY A 350 16.05 1.28 -14.13
CA GLY A 350 17.14 0.31 -14.09
C GLY A 350 16.69 -1.13 -14.27
N GLY A 351 15.94 -1.70 -13.32
CA GLY A 351 15.44 -3.07 -13.35
C GLY A 351 14.44 -3.33 -14.48
N ALA A 352 14.06 -4.58 -14.72
CA ALA A 352 12.95 -4.88 -15.63
C ALA A 352 11.63 -4.74 -14.87
N THR A 353 10.88 -3.67 -15.12
CA THR A 353 9.71 -3.28 -14.32
C THR A 353 8.42 -3.36 -15.13
N ARG A 354 7.38 -3.96 -14.55
CA ARG A 354 6.01 -3.88 -15.05
C ARG A 354 5.34 -2.63 -14.48
N MET A 355 4.94 -1.70 -15.33
CA MET A 355 4.27 -0.46 -14.95
C MET A 355 2.81 -0.52 -15.40
N GLU A 356 1.90 -0.38 -14.43
CA GLU A 356 0.45 -0.36 -14.61
C GLU A 356 -0.07 1.04 -14.28
N GLY A 357 -0.59 1.79 -15.26
CA GLY A 357 -1.11 3.16 -15.03
C GLY A 357 -2.40 3.18 -14.23
N GLY A 358 -3.32 2.27 -14.60
CA GLY A 358 -4.68 2.27 -14.06
C GLY A 358 -5.62 2.98 -15.03
N GLY A 359 -6.25 4.05 -14.56
CA GLY A 359 -7.03 4.96 -15.40
C GLY A 359 -6.46 6.36 -15.30
N GLY A 360 -6.74 7.22 -16.28
CA GLY A 360 -6.21 8.58 -16.27
C GLY A 360 -5.55 8.90 -17.60
N ASN A 361 -4.54 9.75 -17.57
CA ASN A 361 -3.66 10.00 -18.71
C ASN A 361 -2.25 9.90 -18.15
N ASP A 362 -1.60 8.78 -18.39
CA ASP A 362 -0.40 8.36 -17.69
C ASP A 362 0.85 8.57 -18.53
N VAL A 363 1.97 8.75 -17.84
CA VAL A 363 3.29 8.91 -18.46
C VAL A 363 4.23 7.85 -17.93
N TYR A 364 4.78 7.06 -18.84
CA TYR A 364 5.69 5.97 -18.54
C TYR A 364 7.11 6.29 -19.00
N TYR A 365 8.10 6.05 -18.15
CA TYR A 365 9.52 6.09 -18.52
C TYR A 365 10.09 4.69 -18.55
N VAL A 366 10.44 4.23 -19.76
CA VAL A 366 11.02 2.91 -20.03
C VAL A 366 12.51 3.06 -20.29
N ASP A 367 13.33 2.42 -19.47
CA ASP A 367 14.79 2.48 -19.57
C ASP A 367 15.47 1.11 -19.61
N ASN A 368 14.74 0.03 -19.32
CA ASN A 368 15.17 -1.35 -19.48
C ASN A 368 14.40 -2.06 -20.61
N VAL A 369 15.09 -2.91 -21.37
CA VAL A 369 14.46 -3.70 -22.46
C VAL A 369 13.45 -4.72 -21.95
N GLY A 370 13.50 -5.06 -20.67
CA GLY A 370 12.56 -5.94 -19.98
C GLY A 370 11.36 -5.20 -19.36
N ASP A 371 11.32 -3.87 -19.43
CA ASP A 371 10.16 -3.11 -18.94
C ASP A 371 8.91 -3.48 -19.72
N GLN A 372 7.78 -3.49 -19.02
CA GLN A 372 6.45 -3.71 -19.58
C GLN A 372 5.57 -2.55 -19.17
N VAL A 373 4.85 -1.99 -20.14
CA VAL A 373 3.79 -1.01 -19.89
C VAL A 373 2.46 -1.70 -20.08
N ILE A 374 1.56 -1.54 -19.11
CA ILE A 374 0.19 -2.04 -19.13
C ILE A 374 -0.73 -0.86 -18.82
N ASP A 375 -1.67 -0.61 -19.74
CA ASP A 375 -2.69 0.42 -19.58
C ASP A 375 -4.04 -0.13 -20.05
N SER A 376 -5.12 0.43 -19.52
CA SER A 376 -6.49 0.01 -19.78
C SER A 376 -7.38 1.11 -20.36
N SER A 377 -7.02 2.39 -20.21
CA SER A 377 -7.74 3.53 -20.78
C SER A 377 -7.02 4.84 -20.50
N GLY A 378 -7.02 5.74 -21.47
CA GLY A 378 -6.49 7.08 -21.23
C GLY A 378 -6.04 7.76 -22.51
N TYR A 379 -5.27 8.83 -22.33
CA TYR A 379 -4.41 9.39 -23.36
C TYR A 379 -2.96 9.28 -22.89
N ASP A 380 -2.32 8.16 -23.22
CA ASP A 380 -1.14 7.70 -22.50
C ASP A 380 0.14 7.83 -23.31
N VAL A 381 1.24 8.11 -22.61
CA VAL A 381 2.53 8.45 -23.22
C VAL A 381 3.65 7.61 -22.66
N VAL A 382 4.40 6.96 -23.54
CA VAL A 382 5.64 6.25 -23.20
C VAL A 382 6.86 7.02 -23.72
N TYR A 383 7.82 7.29 -22.85
CA TYR A 383 9.17 7.72 -23.19
C TYR A 383 10.14 6.55 -23.02
N ALA A 384 10.65 6.01 -24.12
CA ALA A 384 11.57 4.88 -24.12
C ALA A 384 13.00 5.34 -24.44
N SER A 385 13.93 5.19 -23.50
CA SER A 385 15.37 5.45 -23.72
C SER A 385 16.15 4.23 -24.22
N THR A 386 15.46 3.09 -24.36
CA THR A 386 16.00 1.82 -24.87
C THR A 386 15.09 1.22 -25.94
N THR A 387 15.50 0.11 -26.54
CA THR A 387 14.64 -0.64 -27.45
C THR A 387 13.39 -1.12 -26.71
N PHE A 388 12.21 -0.84 -27.27
CA PHE A 388 10.94 -1.15 -26.62
C PHE A 388 9.91 -1.75 -27.57
N THR A 389 9.02 -2.58 -27.03
CA THR A 389 7.88 -3.18 -27.73
C THR A 389 6.66 -3.07 -26.83
N LEU A 390 5.59 -2.46 -27.33
CA LEU A 390 4.34 -2.36 -26.59
C LEU A 390 3.74 -3.74 -26.33
N SER A 391 3.18 -3.92 -25.14
CA SER A 391 2.38 -5.11 -24.83
C SER A 391 1.16 -5.16 -25.76
N PRO A 392 0.71 -6.35 -26.21
CA PRO A 392 -0.33 -6.49 -27.24
C PRO A 392 -1.64 -5.76 -26.93
N ASP A 393 -2.04 -5.80 -25.65
CA ASP A 393 -3.35 -5.35 -25.18
C ASP A 393 -3.31 -3.97 -24.48
N SER A 394 -2.15 -3.30 -24.44
CA SER A 394 -2.04 -1.99 -23.78
C SER A 394 -2.56 -0.85 -24.64
N ASP A 395 -3.41 -0.02 -24.07
CA ASP A 395 -4.04 1.12 -24.74
C ASP A 395 -3.12 2.36 -24.71
N ILE A 396 -1.96 2.28 -25.39
CA ILE A 396 -0.99 3.38 -25.44
C ILE A 396 -1.13 4.18 -26.75
N ASP A 397 -1.37 5.48 -26.64
CA ASP A 397 -1.47 6.38 -27.79
C ASP A 397 -0.10 6.79 -28.36
N PHE A 398 0.80 7.28 -27.50
CA PHE A 398 2.06 7.89 -27.94
C PHE A 398 3.27 7.14 -27.40
N VAL A 399 4.22 6.85 -28.27
CA VAL A 399 5.53 6.34 -27.86
C VAL A 399 6.66 7.13 -28.50
N TYR A 400 7.49 7.72 -27.65
CA TYR A 400 8.66 8.49 -28.01
C TYR A 400 9.93 7.71 -27.71
N LEU A 401 10.74 7.47 -28.74
CA LEU A 401 12.12 7.09 -28.51
C LEU A 401 12.92 8.32 -28.05
N THR A 402 13.81 8.10 -27.08
CA THR A 402 14.72 9.12 -26.56
C THR A 402 16.15 8.59 -26.51
N GLY A 403 17.12 9.50 -26.32
CA GLY A 403 18.52 9.13 -26.19
C GLY A 403 19.05 8.34 -27.38
N SER A 404 19.59 7.14 -27.11
CA SER A 404 20.19 6.24 -28.10
C SER A 404 19.35 5.00 -28.41
N ALA A 405 18.07 4.99 -28.04
CA ALA A 405 17.18 3.87 -28.31
C ALA A 405 17.17 3.50 -29.80
N ALA A 406 17.32 2.21 -30.11
CA ALA A 406 17.50 1.76 -31.49
C ALA A 406 16.19 1.44 -32.20
N SER A 407 15.19 0.92 -31.48
CA SER A 407 13.97 0.41 -32.10
C SER A 407 12.73 0.52 -31.22
N LEU A 408 11.59 0.64 -31.89
CA LEU A 408 10.26 0.70 -31.29
C LEU A 408 9.31 -0.17 -32.09
N THR A 409 8.51 -0.98 -31.39
CA THR A 409 7.42 -1.75 -31.98
C THR A 409 6.12 -1.41 -31.26
N GLY A 410 5.09 -1.00 -32.00
CA GLY A 410 3.74 -0.81 -31.51
C GLY A 410 3.01 -2.14 -31.29
N ASN A 411 1.69 -2.08 -31.15
CA ASN A 411 0.86 -3.25 -30.86
C ASN A 411 -0.27 -3.42 -31.88
N SER A 412 -1.50 -3.70 -31.43
CA SER A 412 -2.67 -3.87 -32.30
C SER A 412 -3.61 -2.67 -32.33
N HIS A 413 -3.31 -1.65 -31.52
CA HIS A 413 -4.03 -0.38 -31.45
C HIS A 413 -3.40 0.64 -32.41
N ASP A 414 -4.10 1.77 -32.62
CA ASP A 414 -3.61 2.84 -33.48
C ASP A 414 -2.53 3.65 -32.75
N ASN A 415 -1.25 3.33 -32.95
CA ASN A 415 -0.18 3.98 -32.20
C ASN A 415 0.43 5.17 -32.96
N ILE A 416 0.92 6.15 -32.20
CA ILE A 416 1.76 7.25 -32.70
C ILE A 416 3.20 7.00 -32.26
N LEU A 417 4.04 6.59 -33.20
CA LEU A 417 5.44 6.22 -32.96
C LEU A 417 6.38 7.33 -33.43
N LEU A 418 7.23 7.82 -32.53
CA LEU A 418 8.22 8.85 -32.82
C LEU A 418 9.65 8.34 -32.59
N GLY A 419 10.45 8.38 -33.66
CA GLY A 419 11.89 8.15 -33.62
C GLY A 419 12.68 9.35 -33.08
N THR A 420 14.00 9.26 -33.21
CA THR A 420 14.98 10.23 -32.73
C THR A 420 15.66 10.95 -33.89
N GLY A 421 16.75 11.69 -33.64
CA GLY A 421 17.62 12.18 -34.72
C GLY A 421 18.64 11.15 -35.24
N ALA A 422 18.65 9.94 -34.68
CA ALA A 422 19.52 8.84 -35.06
C ALA A 422 18.75 7.79 -35.88
N LYS A 423 19.48 6.88 -36.53
CA LYS A 423 18.87 5.76 -37.25
C LYS A 423 18.04 4.88 -36.30
N ASN A 424 16.75 4.75 -36.59
CA ASN A 424 15.83 3.90 -35.85
C ASN A 424 15.21 2.78 -36.71
N THR A 425 14.71 1.74 -36.03
CA THR A 425 13.76 0.77 -36.61
C THR A 425 12.41 0.94 -35.94
N LEU A 426 11.40 1.36 -36.69
CA LEU A 426 10.06 1.63 -36.20
C LEU A 426 9.07 0.67 -36.87
N ASN A 427 8.27 -0.03 -36.06
CA ASN A 427 7.28 -0.98 -36.54
C ASN A 427 5.92 -0.67 -35.90
N GLY A 428 4.93 -0.26 -36.71
CA GLY A 428 3.58 0.05 -36.25
C GLY A 428 2.89 -1.15 -35.62
N GLY A 429 2.83 -2.26 -36.36
CA GLY A 429 2.24 -3.51 -35.88
C GLY A 429 0.92 -3.76 -36.60
N ALA A 430 -0.17 -3.85 -35.87
CA ALA A 430 -1.50 -3.77 -36.43
C ALA A 430 -2.17 -2.48 -35.97
N GLY A 431 -3.20 -2.02 -36.68
CA GLY A 431 -3.84 -0.73 -36.39
C GLY A 431 -3.54 0.30 -37.47
N HIS A 432 -3.96 1.53 -37.26
CA HIS A 432 -3.81 2.65 -38.20
C HIS A 432 -2.73 3.62 -37.71
N ASP A 433 -1.48 3.20 -37.83
CA ASP A 433 -0.38 3.86 -37.13
C ASP A 433 0.04 5.20 -37.77
N LYS A 434 0.57 6.10 -36.94
CA LYS A 434 1.31 7.28 -37.38
C LYS A 434 2.78 7.13 -37.01
N ILE A 435 3.65 7.07 -38.00
CA ILE A 435 5.08 6.82 -37.76
C ILE A 435 5.94 7.98 -38.24
N TYR A 436 6.68 8.57 -37.31
CA TYR A 436 7.63 9.66 -37.53
C TYR A 436 9.07 9.14 -37.39
N GLY A 437 9.76 8.91 -38.52
CA GLY A 437 11.19 8.55 -38.50
C GLY A 437 12.07 9.65 -37.88
N LYS A 438 11.68 10.91 -38.11
CA LYS A 438 12.43 12.12 -37.78
C LYS A 438 13.78 12.17 -38.53
N GLY A 439 14.90 12.14 -37.83
CA GLY A 439 16.22 12.29 -38.42
C GLY A 439 16.96 10.96 -38.41
N GLY A 440 17.79 10.68 -39.43
CA GLY A 440 18.46 9.39 -39.56
C GLY A 440 18.04 8.64 -40.81
N LYS A 441 18.55 7.41 -40.97
CA LYS A 441 18.16 6.53 -42.08
C LYS A 441 17.32 5.41 -41.54
N ASP A 442 16.03 5.67 -41.40
CA ASP A 442 15.18 4.81 -40.61
C ASP A 442 14.69 3.62 -41.42
N LEU A 443 14.48 2.50 -40.74
CA LEU A 443 13.73 1.37 -41.26
C LEU A 443 12.34 1.45 -40.67
N VAL A 444 11.35 1.71 -41.51
CA VAL A 444 9.96 1.88 -41.08
C VAL A 444 9.10 0.76 -41.64
N ILE A 445 8.27 0.18 -40.78
CA ILE A 445 7.33 -0.90 -41.09
C ILE A 445 5.98 -0.42 -40.58
N GLY A 446 4.97 -0.32 -41.45
CA GLY A 446 3.61 0.02 -41.04
C GLY A 446 2.94 -1.17 -40.39
N GLY A 447 2.94 -2.30 -41.10
CA GLY A 447 2.33 -3.54 -40.69
C GLY A 447 0.95 -3.72 -41.31
N SER A 448 -0.07 -4.03 -40.50
CA SER A 448 -1.43 -4.23 -40.98
C SER A 448 -2.36 -3.11 -40.56
N GLY A 449 -2.96 -2.45 -41.54
CA GLY A 449 -3.98 -1.42 -41.34
C GLY A 449 -3.83 -0.38 -42.42
N SER A 450 -4.07 0.88 -42.08
CA SER A 450 -3.90 2.01 -42.99
C SER A 450 -2.98 3.01 -42.34
N ASP A 451 -1.70 2.87 -42.66
CA ASP A 451 -0.62 3.50 -41.92
C ASP A 451 -0.23 4.84 -42.55
N LYS A 452 0.23 5.76 -41.72
CA LYS A 452 0.70 7.09 -42.13
C LYS A 452 2.19 7.18 -41.82
N PHE A 453 2.99 7.38 -42.87
CA PHE A 453 4.42 7.65 -42.73
C PHE A 453 4.66 9.15 -42.86
N ILE A 454 5.09 9.80 -41.78
CA ILE A 454 5.17 11.26 -41.69
C ILE A 454 6.62 11.73 -41.87
N PHE A 455 6.80 12.66 -42.81
CA PHE A 455 8.06 13.32 -43.10
C PHE A 455 7.95 14.80 -42.76
N ASP A 456 8.48 15.16 -41.60
CA ASP A 456 8.52 16.52 -41.04
C ASP A 456 9.95 17.09 -40.95
N THR A 457 10.96 16.30 -41.32
CA THR A 457 12.37 16.71 -41.32
C THR A 457 12.89 16.99 -42.73
N LYS A 458 14.01 17.69 -42.80
CA LYS A 458 14.63 18.09 -44.07
C LYS A 458 15.16 16.86 -44.83
N PHE A 459 14.66 16.68 -46.05
CA PHE A 459 15.15 15.64 -46.97
C PHE A 459 16.65 15.77 -47.27
N ALA A 460 17.35 14.63 -47.21
CA ALA A 460 18.74 14.48 -47.60
C ALA A 460 19.04 13.01 -47.85
N LYS A 461 20.05 12.70 -48.67
CA LYS A 461 20.49 11.30 -48.86
C LYS A 461 21.00 10.64 -47.58
N SER A 462 21.42 11.44 -46.60
CA SER A 462 21.77 10.99 -45.25
C SER A 462 20.54 10.73 -44.37
N ASN A 463 19.36 11.16 -44.80
CA ASN A 463 18.07 11.10 -44.11
C ASN A 463 16.98 10.37 -44.93
N THR A 464 17.39 9.53 -45.89
CA THR A 464 16.42 8.79 -46.73
C THR A 464 15.97 7.55 -45.97
N ASP A 465 14.71 7.57 -45.54
CA ASP A 465 14.12 6.43 -44.83
C ASP A 465 13.72 5.32 -45.79
N THR A 466 13.69 4.10 -45.27
CA THR A 466 13.26 2.91 -46.00
C THR A 466 11.97 2.38 -45.39
N ILE A 467 10.87 2.48 -46.15
CA ILE A 467 9.59 1.88 -45.79
C ILE A 467 9.55 0.46 -46.36
N LYS A 468 9.35 -0.54 -45.50
CA LYS A 468 9.51 -1.95 -45.86
C LYS A 468 8.32 -2.51 -46.62
N ASP A 469 7.11 -2.14 -46.23
CA ASP A 469 5.88 -2.88 -46.53
C ASP A 469 4.72 -2.02 -47.07
N PHE A 470 5.00 -0.78 -47.46
CA PHE A 470 4.01 0.17 -48.01
C PHE A 470 3.02 -0.43 -49.03
N LYS A 471 1.72 -0.25 -48.79
CA LYS A 471 0.62 -0.70 -49.64
C LYS A 471 -0.11 0.50 -50.22
N SER A 472 0.05 0.74 -51.53
CA SER A 472 -0.65 1.83 -52.23
C SER A 472 -2.15 1.78 -52.02
N SER A 473 -2.75 2.95 -51.78
CA SER A 473 -4.18 3.15 -51.49
C SER A 473 -4.68 2.59 -50.13
N ALA A 474 -3.83 1.92 -49.36
CA ALA A 474 -4.08 1.59 -47.96
C ALA A 474 -3.24 2.50 -47.04
N ASP A 475 -1.97 2.69 -47.38
CA ASP A 475 -1.04 3.52 -46.61
C ASP A 475 -0.80 4.87 -47.31
N ASP A 476 -0.46 5.87 -46.50
CA ASP A 476 -0.23 7.24 -46.92
C ASP A 476 1.18 7.74 -46.57
N LEU A 477 1.77 8.53 -47.48
CA LEU A 477 2.96 9.33 -47.21
C LEU A 477 2.53 10.77 -46.91
N TRP A 478 2.74 11.24 -45.68
CA TRP A 478 2.40 12.58 -45.24
C TRP A 478 3.65 13.45 -45.22
N LEU A 479 3.63 14.55 -45.95
CA LEU A 479 4.78 15.43 -46.13
C LEU A 479 4.47 16.81 -45.55
N GLU A 480 5.34 17.33 -44.68
CA GLU A 480 5.07 18.62 -44.07
C GLU A 480 5.19 19.77 -45.08
N ASN A 481 4.14 20.59 -45.16
CA ASN A 481 4.04 21.74 -46.06
C ASN A 481 5.24 22.70 -45.96
N SER A 482 5.79 22.84 -44.76
CA SER A 482 6.88 23.77 -44.47
C SER A 482 8.16 23.46 -45.25
N LEU A 483 8.37 22.18 -45.62
CA LEU A 483 9.53 21.69 -46.38
C LEU A 483 9.56 22.21 -47.83
N PHE A 484 8.42 22.67 -48.36
CA PHE A 484 8.26 23.04 -49.77
C PHE A 484 8.11 24.54 -50.04
N LYS A 485 8.25 25.41 -49.01
CA LYS A 485 8.09 26.88 -49.12
C LYS A 485 8.89 27.53 -50.25
N SER A 486 10.02 26.92 -50.63
CA SER A 486 10.89 27.46 -51.69
C SER A 486 10.33 27.30 -53.11
N ASN A 487 9.37 26.38 -53.33
CA ASN A 487 8.68 26.21 -54.61
C ASN A 487 7.30 26.86 -54.55
N LYS A 488 7.16 28.04 -55.17
CA LYS A 488 5.93 28.84 -55.10
C LYS A 488 4.71 28.15 -55.71
N LEU A 489 4.88 27.39 -56.79
CA LEU A 489 3.78 26.72 -57.50
C LEU A 489 3.24 25.55 -56.68
N LEU A 490 4.12 24.67 -56.21
CA LEU A 490 3.76 23.57 -55.33
C LEU A 490 3.16 24.09 -54.02
N TYR A 491 3.88 24.98 -53.32
CA TYR A 491 3.47 25.47 -51.99
C TYR A 491 2.10 26.17 -52.02
N ALA A 492 1.81 26.95 -53.06
CA ALA A 492 0.48 27.59 -53.19
C ALA A 492 -0.67 26.58 -53.22
N SER A 493 -0.43 25.36 -53.71
CA SER A 493 -1.44 24.30 -53.80
C SER A 493 -1.59 23.45 -52.53
N ILE A 494 -0.57 23.42 -51.66
CA ILE A 494 -0.52 22.53 -50.49
C ILE A 494 -0.55 23.28 -49.15
N LYS A 495 -0.20 24.58 -49.09
CA LYS A 495 -0.02 25.38 -47.85
C LYS A 495 -1.19 25.43 -46.85
N LYS A 496 -2.36 24.90 -47.20
CA LYS A 496 -3.55 24.83 -46.33
C LYS A 496 -3.79 23.42 -45.77
N GLY A 497 -2.96 22.44 -46.13
CA GLY A 497 -2.99 21.12 -45.52
C GLY A 497 -2.69 21.24 -44.03
N THR A 498 -3.32 20.37 -43.26
CA THR A 498 -3.13 20.18 -41.82
C THR A 498 -3.32 18.70 -41.54
N GLU A 499 -2.84 18.16 -40.42
CA GLU A 499 -3.11 16.76 -40.04
C GLU A 499 -4.61 16.42 -40.03
N ASN A 500 -5.45 17.34 -39.57
CA ASN A 500 -6.91 17.15 -39.53
C ASN A 500 -7.59 17.30 -40.90
N LYS A 501 -6.93 17.95 -41.86
CA LYS A 501 -7.43 18.21 -43.23
C LYS A 501 -6.27 18.13 -44.22
N PRO A 502 -5.73 16.93 -44.47
CA PRO A 502 -4.56 16.77 -45.31
C PRO A 502 -4.93 17.02 -46.78
N LEU A 503 -4.03 17.64 -47.54
CA LEU A 503 -4.26 17.89 -48.97
C LEU A 503 -3.56 16.84 -49.83
N LYS A 504 -4.29 16.23 -50.76
CA LYS A 504 -3.72 15.27 -51.72
C LYS A 504 -2.84 15.98 -52.76
N LEU A 505 -1.77 15.32 -53.18
CA LEU A 505 -0.96 15.78 -54.31
C LEU A 505 -1.81 15.87 -55.59
N LYS A 506 -1.59 16.89 -56.41
CA LYS A 506 -2.20 16.97 -57.74
C LYS A 506 -1.49 16.01 -58.69
N LYS A 507 -2.24 15.28 -59.52
CA LYS A 507 -1.68 14.37 -60.53
C LYS A 507 -0.61 15.02 -61.43
N ALA A 508 -0.79 16.30 -61.76
CA ALA A 508 0.15 17.06 -62.58
C ALA A 508 1.51 17.31 -61.90
N PHE A 509 1.67 17.00 -60.61
CA PHE A 509 2.92 17.18 -59.89
C PHE A 509 3.67 15.88 -59.63
N PHE A 510 3.24 14.77 -60.23
CA PHE A 510 3.76 13.45 -59.96
C PHE A 510 4.05 12.68 -61.25
N THR A 511 5.22 12.05 -61.31
CA THR A 511 5.61 11.21 -62.44
C THR A 511 6.31 9.94 -62.01
N MET A 512 6.10 8.90 -62.80
CA MET A 512 6.81 7.62 -62.69
C MET A 512 8.04 7.63 -63.61
N GLY A 513 9.20 7.23 -63.10
CA GLY A 513 10.43 7.07 -63.87
C GLY A 513 11.70 7.41 -63.10
N ASP A 514 12.80 7.57 -63.86
CA ASP A 514 14.14 7.87 -63.33
C ASP A 514 14.41 9.40 -63.25
N LYS A 515 13.51 10.23 -63.80
CA LYS A 515 13.58 11.70 -63.85
C LYS A 515 12.21 12.32 -64.12
N ALA A 516 12.09 13.61 -63.86
CA ALA A 516 10.91 14.40 -64.19
C ALA A 516 10.72 14.54 -65.73
N LYS A 517 9.47 14.72 -66.20
CA LYS A 517 9.14 14.77 -67.65
C LYS A 517 8.77 16.17 -68.13
N ASP A 518 8.20 17.00 -67.28
CA ASP A 518 7.80 18.37 -67.58
C ASP A 518 8.05 19.29 -66.38
N GLY A 519 8.05 20.61 -66.54
CA GLY A 519 8.42 21.58 -65.48
C GLY A 519 7.49 21.66 -64.27
N ASN A 520 6.56 20.72 -64.10
CA ASN A 520 5.65 20.61 -62.97
C ASN A 520 5.76 19.26 -62.24
N ASP A 521 6.53 18.29 -62.75
CA ASP A 521 6.77 16.99 -62.14
C ASP A 521 7.68 17.09 -60.88
N PHE A 522 7.14 17.62 -59.78
CA PHE A 522 7.90 17.84 -58.54
C PHE A 522 8.21 16.56 -57.75
N PHE A 523 7.42 15.51 -57.92
CA PHE A 523 7.62 14.23 -57.25
C PHE A 523 7.86 13.13 -58.28
N VAL A 524 9.01 12.47 -58.20
CA VAL A 524 9.45 11.44 -59.13
C VAL A 524 9.61 10.13 -58.37
N TYR A 525 8.88 9.09 -58.77
CA TYR A 525 9.01 7.75 -58.19
C TYR A 525 9.61 6.76 -59.18
N ASN A 526 10.72 6.14 -58.79
CA ASN A 526 11.45 5.18 -59.58
C ASN A 526 11.12 3.74 -59.14
N THR A 527 10.34 3.01 -59.94
CA THR A 527 9.93 1.63 -59.63
C THR A 527 11.07 0.61 -59.67
N LYS A 528 12.19 0.91 -60.33
CA LYS A 528 13.35 0.00 -60.36
C LYS A 528 14.11 0.05 -59.03
N THR A 529 14.24 1.25 -58.45
CA THR A 529 14.99 1.48 -57.20
C THR A 529 14.09 1.52 -55.96
N GLY A 530 12.80 1.81 -56.14
CA GLY A 530 11.83 2.08 -55.08
C GLY A 530 11.94 3.48 -54.49
N VAL A 531 12.72 4.39 -55.09
CA VAL A 531 13.02 5.71 -54.49
C VAL A 531 12.00 6.76 -54.96
N LEU A 532 11.39 7.45 -53.99
CA LEU A 532 10.63 8.68 -54.18
C LEU A 532 11.57 9.88 -53.99
N SER A 533 11.59 10.79 -54.95
CA SER A 533 12.43 11.99 -54.89
C SER A 533 11.64 13.27 -55.15
N TYR A 534 12.08 14.36 -54.55
CA TYR A 534 11.64 15.72 -54.80
C TYR A 534 12.54 16.41 -55.83
N ASP A 535 11.98 16.78 -56.97
CA ASP A 535 12.58 17.68 -57.94
C ASP A 535 12.08 19.11 -57.69
N LYS A 536 12.98 19.99 -57.24
CA LYS A 536 12.62 21.34 -56.82
C LYS A 536 12.08 22.20 -57.96
N ASP A 537 12.60 22.04 -59.18
CA ASP A 537 12.16 22.80 -60.35
C ASP A 537 11.26 21.99 -61.30
N GLY A 538 11.14 20.69 -61.05
CA GLY A 538 10.32 19.75 -61.80
C GLY A 538 10.86 19.42 -63.18
N SER A 539 11.91 20.08 -63.68
CA SER A 539 12.35 19.94 -65.08
C SER A 539 13.19 18.69 -65.35
N GLY A 540 13.64 17.98 -64.31
CA GLY A 540 14.55 16.86 -64.39
C GLY A 540 16.00 17.27 -64.71
N SER A 541 16.29 18.58 -64.72
CA SER A 541 17.62 19.14 -64.96
C SER A 541 18.40 19.41 -63.67
N ALA A 542 17.71 19.62 -62.55
CA ALA A 542 18.29 19.76 -61.22
C ALA A 542 18.50 18.39 -60.54
N SER A 543 19.41 18.34 -59.55
CA SER A 543 19.57 17.17 -58.70
C SER A 543 18.33 16.97 -57.83
N MET A 544 17.66 15.83 -57.98
CA MET A 544 16.53 15.46 -57.13
C MET A 544 17.00 15.10 -55.72
N THR A 545 16.21 15.43 -54.70
CA THR A 545 16.47 15.06 -53.30
C THR A 545 15.62 13.86 -52.93
N GLU A 546 16.23 12.81 -52.39
CA GLU A 546 15.52 11.60 -51.95
C GLU A 546 14.62 11.92 -50.74
N ILE A 547 13.36 11.47 -50.79
CA ILE A 547 12.40 11.56 -49.68
C ILE A 547 12.40 10.23 -48.92
N ALA A 548 12.08 9.14 -49.63
CA ALA A 548 11.93 7.82 -49.03
C ALA A 548 12.20 6.72 -50.07
N LYS A 549 12.47 5.51 -49.59
CA LYS A 549 12.62 4.30 -50.38
C LYS A 549 11.59 3.25 -49.98
N LEU A 550 10.78 2.81 -50.92
CA LEU A 550 9.85 1.69 -50.76
C LEU A 550 10.55 0.37 -51.12
N SER A 551 10.79 -0.49 -50.14
CA SER A 551 11.56 -1.74 -50.34
C SER A 551 10.84 -2.74 -51.24
N ASN A 552 9.52 -2.84 -51.12
CA ASN A 552 8.69 -3.72 -51.93
C ASN A 552 8.49 -3.20 -53.38
N LYS A 553 8.96 -1.98 -53.67
CA LYS A 553 8.86 -1.32 -54.98
C LYS A 553 7.43 -1.31 -55.53
N THR A 554 6.43 -1.21 -54.65
CA THR A 554 5.03 -1.16 -55.07
C THR A 554 4.79 0.05 -55.96
N THR A 555 3.73 0.01 -56.78
CA THR A 555 3.37 1.16 -57.61
C THR A 555 2.75 2.25 -56.73
N LEU A 556 3.51 3.32 -56.49
CA LEU A 556 3.04 4.50 -55.76
C LEU A 556 2.13 5.36 -56.66
N LYS A 557 1.01 5.85 -56.11
CA LYS A 557 0.11 6.78 -56.81
C LYS A 557 0.22 8.17 -56.20
N TYR A 558 -0.05 9.20 -57.01
CA TYR A 558 -0.16 10.57 -56.52
C TYR A 558 -1.23 10.73 -55.41
N THR A 559 -2.23 9.84 -55.35
CA THR A 559 -3.27 9.84 -54.33
C THR A 559 -2.81 9.32 -52.97
N ASP A 560 -1.64 8.70 -52.91
CA ASP A 560 -1.04 8.18 -51.67
C ASP A 560 -0.12 9.24 -51.01
N LEU A 561 0.08 10.41 -51.66
CA LEU A 561 0.88 11.51 -51.13
C LEU A 561 -0.03 12.63 -50.64
N PHE A 562 0.17 12.99 -49.38
CA PHE A 562 -0.59 14.02 -48.69
C PHE A 562 0.33 15.07 -48.09
N PHE A 563 -0.24 16.26 -47.87
CA PHE A 563 0.46 17.37 -47.27
C PHE A 563 -0.27 17.88 -46.04
N ILE A 564 0.50 18.07 -44.97
CA ILE A 564 0.03 18.46 -43.64
C ILE A 564 0.72 19.72 -43.14
#